data_AF-A0A2J8N6K0-F1
#
_entry.id   AF-A0A2J8N6K0-F1
#
_cell.length_a   1.000
_cell.length_b   1.000
_cell.length_c   1.000
_cell.angle_alpha   90.00
_cell.angle_beta   90.00
_cell.angle_gamma   90.00
#
_symmetry.space_group_name_H-M   'P 1'
#
loop_
_entity.id
_entity.type
_entity.pdbx_description
1 polymer ?
#
loop_
_entity_poly.entity_id
_entity_poly.type
_entity_poly.pdbx_seq_one_letter_code
_entity_poly.pdbx_strand_id
1 'polypeptide(L)'
;MSRAPRILASWRRAPSLSVQKGSQTARHTCHPEVPLGNCFLPVYKASPLTVTRLWAERLDQVIIHVGALSLKESQELAQHAAEIGADGIAVIAPFFLKPWTKDILINFLKEVAAAAPALPFYYYHIPALTGVKIRAEELLDGILDKIPTFQGLKFSDTDLLDFGQCVDQNRQQQFAFLFGVDEYL
;
A
#
# COMPACT_ATOMS: atom_id res chain seq x y z
N MET A 1 -9.59 -0.95 -39.30
CA MET A 1 -10.54 -1.56 -38.36
C MET A 1 -9.82 -2.67 -37.62
N SER A 2 -9.26 -2.38 -36.45
CA SER A 2 -8.47 -3.32 -35.64
C SER A 2 -9.32 -3.81 -34.47
N ARG A 3 -9.40 -5.14 -34.30
CA ARG A 3 -10.15 -5.83 -33.24
C ARG A 3 -9.33 -5.81 -31.93
N ALA A 4 -9.98 -5.47 -30.83
CA ALA A 4 -9.43 -5.62 -29.47
C ALA A 4 -9.33 -7.12 -29.09
N PRO A 5 -8.24 -7.57 -28.43
CA PRO A 5 -8.16 -8.93 -27.93
C PRO A 5 -8.86 -9.04 -26.56
N ARG A 6 -9.84 -9.95 -26.50
CA ARG A 6 -10.41 -10.48 -25.26
C ARG A 6 -9.33 -11.30 -24.54
N ILE A 7 -8.94 -10.91 -23.33
CA ILE A 7 -8.10 -11.72 -22.46
C ILE A 7 -9.02 -12.48 -21.50
N LEU A 8 -9.20 -13.78 -21.77
CA LEU A 8 -9.71 -14.76 -20.82
C LEU A 8 -8.60 -15.05 -19.80
N ALA A 9 -8.76 -14.59 -18.56
CA ALA A 9 -7.82 -14.91 -17.48
C ALA A 9 -8.08 -16.34 -16.96
N SER A 10 -7.11 -17.22 -17.13
CA SER A 10 -7.10 -18.57 -16.54
C SER A 10 -6.51 -18.54 -15.14
N TRP A 11 -7.27 -19.04 -14.16
CA TRP A 11 -6.87 -19.18 -12.77
C TRP A 11 -5.79 -20.27 -12.60
N ARG A 12 -4.57 -19.91 -12.18
CA ARG A 12 -3.61 -20.88 -11.64
C ARG A 12 -3.26 -20.52 -10.20
N ARG A 13 -3.37 -21.51 -9.33
CA ARG A 13 -3.13 -21.45 -7.88
C ARG A 13 -1.65 -21.16 -7.61
N ALA A 14 -1.35 -20.17 -6.76
CA ALA A 14 0.01 -19.83 -6.35
C ALA A 14 0.65 -20.98 -5.53
N PRO A 15 1.94 -21.32 -5.72
CA PRO A 15 2.62 -22.35 -4.94
C PRO A 15 3.05 -21.83 -3.55
N SER A 16 2.89 -22.66 -2.52
CA SER A 16 3.39 -22.39 -1.17
C SER A 16 4.90 -22.61 -1.06
N LEU A 17 5.65 -21.69 -0.46
CA LEU A 17 7.10 -21.82 -0.20
C LEU A 17 7.40 -21.80 1.31
N SER A 18 8.22 -22.77 1.75
CA SER A 18 8.80 -22.85 3.09
C SER A 18 10.29 -22.52 3.02
N VAL A 19 10.75 -21.53 3.78
CA VAL A 19 12.18 -21.22 3.95
C VAL A 19 12.68 -21.87 5.22
N GLN A 20 13.74 -22.69 5.14
CA GLN A 20 14.47 -23.19 6.31
C GLN A 20 15.73 -22.34 6.53
N LYS A 21 15.75 -21.60 7.64
CA LYS A 21 16.98 -21.30 8.40
C LYS A 21 16.92 -22.15 9.67
N GLY A 22 18.06 -22.53 10.25
CA GLY A 22 18.12 -23.44 11.41
C GLY A 22 17.05 -23.20 12.50
N SER A 23 16.58 -24.33 13.08
CA SER A 23 15.53 -24.56 14.09
C SER A 23 14.20 -23.77 14.06
N GLN A 24 14.03 -22.75 13.22
CA GLN A 24 12.77 -22.00 13.10
C GLN A 24 12.38 -21.81 11.64
N THR A 25 11.34 -22.54 11.24
CA THR A 25 10.68 -22.42 9.93
C THR A 25 9.67 -21.28 9.97
N ALA A 26 10.03 -20.12 9.42
CA ALA A 26 9.05 -19.07 9.11
C ALA A 26 8.46 -19.34 7.71
N ARG A 27 7.20 -19.78 7.66
CA ARG A 27 6.44 -19.82 6.41
C ARG A 27 5.95 -18.40 6.14
N HIS A 28 6.52 -17.74 5.14
CA HIS A 28 5.99 -16.47 4.64
C HIS A 28 5.08 -16.79 3.46
N THR A 29 3.80 -17.01 3.76
CA THR A 29 2.75 -17.08 2.75
C THR A 29 2.43 -15.65 2.30
N CYS A 30 2.65 -15.35 1.01
CA CYS A 30 1.85 -14.31 0.37
C CYS A 30 0.41 -14.81 0.38
N HIS A 31 -0.47 -14.14 1.11
CA HIS A 31 -1.89 -14.33 0.90
C HIS A 31 -2.22 -13.90 -0.55
N PRO A 32 -2.89 -14.74 -1.35
CA PRO A 32 -3.13 -14.52 -2.77
C PRO A 32 -4.30 -13.55 -3.04
N GLU A 33 -4.43 -12.49 -2.24
CA GLU A 33 -5.71 -11.78 -2.07
C GLU A 33 -5.60 -10.30 -2.45
N VAL A 34 -5.10 -10.03 -3.65
CA VAL A 34 -5.37 -8.78 -4.37
C VAL A 34 -5.64 -9.13 -5.83
N PRO A 35 -6.82 -8.83 -6.39
CA PRO A 35 -7.01 -8.94 -7.83
C PRO A 35 -6.16 -7.87 -8.49
N LEU A 36 -5.30 -8.28 -9.43
CA LEU A 36 -4.22 -7.52 -10.09
C LEU A 36 -2.90 -7.57 -9.32
N GLY A 37 -2.10 -8.62 -9.54
CA GLY A 37 -0.62 -8.61 -9.60
C GLY A 37 0.24 -7.94 -8.50
N ASN A 38 -0.36 -7.36 -7.46
CA ASN A 38 0.26 -6.37 -6.60
C ASN A 38 0.36 -6.93 -5.18
N CYS A 39 1.58 -7.11 -4.69
CA CYS A 39 1.81 -7.59 -3.32
C CYS A 39 2.26 -6.43 -2.42
N PHE A 40 1.49 -6.14 -1.37
CA PHE A 40 1.88 -5.19 -0.33
C PHE A 40 2.79 -5.90 0.68
N LEU A 41 4.10 -5.70 0.54
CA LEU A 41 5.08 -6.36 1.40
C LEU A 41 5.49 -5.43 2.56
N PRO A 42 5.41 -5.89 3.83
CA PRO A 42 6.07 -5.20 4.93
C PRO A 42 7.59 -5.29 4.76
N VAL A 43 8.30 -4.16 4.80
CA VAL A 43 9.78 -4.19 4.85
C VAL A 43 10.21 -4.58 6.25
N TYR A 44 10.85 -5.75 6.37
CA TYR A 44 11.68 -6.05 7.52
C TYR A 44 13.13 -5.67 7.18
N LYS A 45 13.72 -4.81 8.02
CA LYS A 45 15.09 -4.23 7.91
C LYS A 45 16.22 -5.25 7.67
N ALA A 46 15.96 -6.56 7.84
CA ALA A 46 16.96 -7.61 7.83
C ALA A 46 17.14 -8.40 6.51
N SER A 47 16.22 -8.31 5.53
CA SER A 47 16.47 -8.93 4.21
C SER A 47 15.70 -8.34 3.00
N PRO A 48 15.67 -7.01 2.78
CA PRO A 48 14.79 -6.42 1.76
C PRO A 48 15.23 -6.74 0.31
N LEU A 49 16.53 -6.65 0.02
CA LEU A 49 17.05 -6.73 -1.36
C LEU A 49 16.76 -8.06 -2.05
N THR A 50 16.98 -9.18 -1.36
CA THR A 50 16.74 -10.52 -1.93
C THR A 50 15.25 -10.75 -2.12
N VAL A 51 14.41 -10.36 -1.17
CA VAL A 51 12.97 -10.59 -1.22
C VAL A 51 12.36 -9.74 -2.34
N THR A 52 12.60 -8.43 -2.37
CA THR A 52 12.03 -7.55 -3.42
C THR A 52 12.48 -7.96 -4.82
N ARG A 53 13.76 -8.31 -5.03
CA ARG A 53 14.23 -8.80 -6.34
C ARG A 53 13.61 -10.14 -6.74
N LEU A 54 13.45 -11.07 -5.80
CA LEU A 54 12.81 -12.37 -6.07
C LEU A 54 11.33 -12.22 -6.46
N TRP A 55 10.65 -11.20 -5.92
CA TRP A 55 9.25 -10.91 -6.25
C TRP A 55 9.10 -10.09 -7.53
N ALA A 56 10.02 -9.18 -7.83
CA ALA A 56 10.00 -8.37 -9.05
C ALA A 56 10.09 -9.21 -10.34
N GLU A 57 10.69 -10.40 -10.29
CA GLU A 57 10.71 -11.33 -11.44
C GLU A 57 9.36 -12.02 -11.69
N ARG A 58 8.37 -11.87 -10.81
CA ARG A 58 7.10 -12.63 -10.83
C ARG A 58 5.84 -11.79 -10.75
N LEU A 59 5.94 -10.51 -10.40
CA LEU A 59 4.81 -9.61 -10.16
C LEU A 59 4.91 -8.41 -11.09
N ASP A 60 3.74 -7.93 -11.56
CA ASP A 60 3.66 -6.75 -12.43
C ASP A 60 3.96 -5.45 -11.66
N GLN A 61 3.64 -5.40 -10.35
CA GLN A 61 4.00 -4.30 -9.46
C GLN A 61 4.34 -4.80 -8.05
N VAL A 62 5.38 -4.21 -7.46
CA VAL A 62 5.80 -4.42 -6.08
C VAL A 62 5.62 -3.12 -5.30
N ILE A 63 4.56 -3.06 -4.48
CA ILE A 63 4.28 -1.93 -3.60
C ILE A 63 4.80 -2.24 -2.21
N ILE A 64 5.67 -1.38 -1.71
CA ILE A 64 6.36 -1.60 -0.44
C ILE A 64 5.68 -0.83 0.67
N HIS A 65 5.28 -1.53 1.73
CA HIS A 65 4.78 -0.87 2.92
C HIS A 65 5.95 -0.33 3.77
N VAL A 66 6.03 0.99 3.88
CA VAL A 66 7.11 1.73 4.57
C VAL A 66 6.61 2.43 5.83
N GLY A 67 5.41 2.07 6.32
CA GLY A 67 4.85 2.60 7.56
C GLY A 67 5.66 2.17 8.78
N ALA A 68 6.02 3.15 9.63
CA ALA A 68 6.68 2.92 10.91
C ALA A 68 6.13 3.88 11.97
N LEU A 69 6.32 3.54 13.25
CA LEU A 69 5.93 4.44 14.36
C LEU A 69 6.85 5.67 14.47
N SER A 70 8.06 5.58 13.94
CA SER A 70 9.01 6.68 13.82
C SER A 70 8.95 7.27 12.42
N LEU A 71 8.74 8.59 12.32
CA LEU A 71 8.77 9.30 11.04
C LEU A 71 10.12 9.08 10.33
N LYS A 72 11.22 9.19 11.06
CA LYS A 72 12.57 9.03 10.52
C LYS A 72 12.77 7.63 9.92
N GLU A 73 12.29 6.60 10.60
CA GLU A 73 12.39 5.23 10.08
C GLU A 73 11.52 5.04 8.84
N SER A 74 10.31 5.61 8.82
CA SER A 74 9.44 5.57 7.65
C SER A 74 10.10 6.25 6.43
N GLN A 75 10.80 7.38 6.65
CA GLN A 75 11.57 8.07 5.62
C GLN A 75 12.77 7.25 5.11
N GLU A 76 13.54 6.63 6.02
CA GLU A 76 14.64 5.72 5.65
C GLU A 76 14.15 4.55 4.80
N LEU A 77 13.00 3.96 5.17
CA LEU A 77 12.37 2.87 4.41
C LEU A 77 11.84 3.34 3.05
N ALA A 78 11.24 4.53 2.97
CA ALA A 78 10.76 5.12 1.72
C ALA A 78 11.92 5.40 0.75
N GLN A 79 13.00 6.01 1.24
CA GLN A 79 14.21 6.24 0.45
C GLN A 79 14.79 4.92 -0.06
N HIS A 80 14.92 3.93 0.84
CA HIS A 80 15.40 2.60 0.46
C HIS A 80 14.49 1.92 -0.57
N ALA A 81 13.16 2.05 -0.48
CA ALA A 81 12.23 1.53 -1.46
C ALA A 81 12.45 2.12 -2.87
N ALA A 82 12.76 3.42 -2.94
CA ALA A 82 13.15 4.08 -4.19
C ALA A 82 14.49 3.56 -4.72
N GLU A 83 15.50 3.39 -3.87
CA GLU A 83 16.84 2.90 -4.25
C GLU A 83 16.81 1.48 -4.84
N ILE A 84 15.90 0.63 -4.37
CA ILE A 84 15.79 -0.76 -4.85
C ILE A 84 14.86 -0.93 -6.06
N GLY A 85 14.23 0.16 -6.53
CA GLY A 85 13.35 0.15 -7.69
C GLY A 85 11.97 -0.45 -7.41
N ALA A 86 11.36 -0.17 -6.26
CA ALA A 86 9.96 -0.51 -6.01
C ALA A 86 9.02 0.26 -6.96
N ASP A 87 7.85 -0.29 -7.28
CA ASP A 87 6.86 0.36 -8.13
C ASP A 87 6.00 1.39 -7.37
N GLY A 88 6.05 1.37 -6.05
CA GLY A 88 5.40 2.36 -5.20
C GLY A 88 5.60 2.07 -3.72
N ILE A 89 5.15 3.00 -2.89
CA ILE A 89 5.19 2.90 -1.44
C ILE A 89 3.82 3.08 -0.82
N ALA A 90 3.59 2.41 0.30
CA ALA A 90 2.35 2.51 1.06
C ALA A 90 2.61 2.81 2.53
N VAL A 91 1.78 3.66 3.12
CA VAL A 91 1.97 4.12 4.52
C VAL A 91 0.67 4.02 5.30
N ILE A 92 0.76 3.44 6.49
CA ILE A 92 -0.32 3.34 7.48
C ILE A 92 -0.24 4.54 8.40
N ALA A 93 -1.38 5.01 8.93
CA ALA A 93 -1.37 6.07 9.93
C ALA A 93 -0.58 5.65 11.18
N PRO A 94 0.27 6.53 11.76
CA PRO A 94 0.93 6.24 13.02
C PRO A 94 -0.11 6.10 14.13
N PHE A 95 -0.05 4.98 14.87
CA PHE A 95 -1.11 4.58 15.79
C PHE A 95 -0.73 4.57 17.26
N PHE A 96 0.57 4.71 17.58
CA PHE A 96 1.04 4.86 18.96
C PHE A 96 0.61 6.22 19.54
N LEU A 97 1.09 7.31 18.93
CA LEU A 97 0.57 8.66 19.14
C LEU A 97 -0.32 9.00 17.95
N LYS A 98 -1.63 8.81 18.13
CA LYS A 98 -2.60 8.98 17.05
C LYS A 98 -2.64 10.46 16.62
N PRO A 99 -2.70 10.76 15.32
CA PRO A 99 -2.97 12.11 14.84
C PRO A 99 -4.38 12.54 15.26
N TRP A 100 -4.52 13.77 15.72
CA TRP A 100 -5.80 14.29 16.23
C TRP A 100 -6.66 14.92 15.13
N THR A 101 -6.03 15.31 14.02
CA THR A 101 -6.68 15.95 12.87
C THR A 101 -6.16 15.35 11.57
N LYS A 102 -6.95 15.49 10.49
CA LYS A 102 -6.54 15.09 9.16
C LYS A 102 -5.25 15.78 8.71
N ASP A 103 -5.10 17.07 9.02
CA ASP A 103 -3.92 17.85 8.61
C ASP A 103 -2.63 17.34 9.27
N ILE A 104 -2.68 16.90 10.53
CA ILE A 104 -1.52 16.32 11.21
C ILE A 104 -1.13 15.00 10.52
N LEU A 105 -2.12 14.16 10.18
CA LEU A 105 -1.87 12.93 9.45
C LEU A 105 -1.30 13.21 8.05
N ILE A 106 -1.89 14.14 7.29
CA ILE A 106 -1.40 14.53 5.97
C ILE A 106 0.03 15.05 6.05
N ASN A 107 0.38 15.84 7.06
CA ASN A 107 1.75 16.30 7.26
C ASN A 107 2.72 15.12 7.48
N PHE A 108 2.35 14.14 8.30
CA PHE A 108 3.18 12.93 8.46
C PHE A 108 3.35 12.18 7.14
N LEU A 109 2.25 11.94 6.41
CA LEU A 109 2.28 11.22 5.13
C LEU A 109 3.11 11.96 4.08
N LYS A 110 3.00 13.30 4.03
CA LYS A 110 3.78 14.17 3.15
C LYS A 110 5.28 14.06 3.41
N GLU A 111 5.70 14.10 4.68
CA GLU A 111 7.12 13.96 5.04
C GLU A 111 7.70 12.59 4.64
N VAL A 112 6.89 11.53 4.63
CA VAL A 112 7.30 10.21 4.13
C VAL A 112 7.31 10.17 2.60
N ALA A 113 6.29 10.71 1.94
CA ALA A 113 6.21 10.77 0.49
C ALA A 113 7.37 11.59 -0.11
N ALA A 114 7.77 12.67 0.56
CA ALA A 114 8.90 13.52 0.15
C ALA A 114 10.25 12.78 0.17
N ALA A 115 10.40 11.70 0.95
CA ALA A 115 11.61 10.88 0.95
C ALA A 115 11.72 9.96 -0.29
N ALA A 116 10.62 9.75 -1.03
CA ALA A 116 10.57 9.00 -2.28
C ALA A 116 9.74 9.74 -3.35
N PRO A 117 10.19 10.92 -3.82
CA PRO A 117 9.37 11.87 -4.59
C PRO A 117 9.03 11.39 -6.01
N ALA A 118 9.66 10.32 -6.49
CA ALA A 118 9.38 9.73 -7.81
C ALA A 118 8.46 8.50 -7.74
N LEU A 119 8.19 7.98 -6.53
CA LEU A 119 7.38 6.77 -6.37
C LEU A 119 5.91 7.11 -6.14
N PRO A 120 4.98 6.38 -6.78
CA PRO A 120 3.57 6.34 -6.41
C PRO A 120 3.37 6.11 -4.91
N PHE A 121 2.56 6.96 -4.28
CA PHE A 121 2.25 6.89 -2.85
C PHE A 121 0.83 6.41 -2.62
N TYR A 122 0.68 5.41 -1.75
CA TYR A 122 -0.62 4.85 -1.37
C TYR A 122 -0.87 5.02 0.13
N TYR A 123 -2.06 5.48 0.50
CA TYR A 123 -2.48 5.47 1.90
C TYR A 123 -3.10 4.13 2.27
N TYR A 124 -2.63 3.53 3.37
CA TYR A 124 -3.20 2.30 3.92
C TYR A 124 -4.11 2.64 5.10
N HIS A 125 -5.42 2.61 4.83
CA HIS A 125 -6.47 2.86 5.80
C HIS A 125 -6.95 1.55 6.44
N ILE A 126 -6.68 1.38 7.73
CA ILE A 126 -7.11 0.21 8.53
C ILE A 126 -7.45 0.65 9.98
N PRO A 127 -8.60 1.31 10.17
CA PRO A 127 -8.98 1.90 11.46
C PRO A 127 -9.17 0.86 12.57
N ALA A 128 -9.60 -0.36 12.23
CA ALA A 128 -9.74 -1.46 13.17
C ALA A 128 -8.42 -1.80 13.90
N LEU A 129 -7.28 -1.66 13.22
CA LEU A 129 -5.95 -1.91 13.79
C LEU A 129 -5.32 -0.63 14.39
N THR A 130 -5.45 0.49 13.69
CA THR A 130 -4.77 1.75 14.06
C THR A 130 -5.50 2.52 15.16
N GLY A 131 -6.83 2.36 15.26
CA GLY A 131 -7.69 3.17 16.11
C GLY A 131 -7.72 4.66 15.75
N VAL A 132 -7.24 5.03 14.56
CA VAL A 132 -7.27 6.41 14.06
C VAL A 132 -8.65 6.68 13.48
N LYS A 133 -9.34 7.70 14.02
CA LYS A 133 -10.73 8.05 13.65
C LYS A 133 -10.77 9.18 12.61
N ILE A 134 -9.99 9.05 11.55
CA ILE A 134 -10.00 9.99 10.42
C ILE A 134 -10.52 9.20 9.23
N ARG A 135 -11.62 9.67 8.64
CA ARG A 135 -12.26 9.02 7.49
C ARG A 135 -11.36 9.16 6.26
N ALA A 136 -11.38 8.15 5.39
CA ALA A 136 -10.53 8.15 4.21
C ALA A 136 -10.93 9.25 3.23
N GLU A 137 -12.24 9.49 3.05
CA GLU A 137 -12.74 10.53 2.14
C GLU A 137 -12.26 11.93 2.53
N GLU A 138 -12.31 12.23 3.83
CA GLU A 138 -11.88 13.52 4.37
C GLU A 138 -10.37 13.75 4.16
N LEU A 139 -9.59 12.68 4.18
CA LEU A 139 -8.15 12.71 3.95
C LEU A 139 -7.80 12.87 2.46
N LEU A 140 -8.58 12.27 1.57
CA LEU A 140 -8.38 12.36 0.12
C LEU A 140 -8.76 13.74 -0.44
N ASP A 141 -9.68 14.46 0.21
CA ASP A 141 -10.06 15.82 -0.15
C ASP A 141 -8.84 16.77 -0.17
N GLY A 142 -8.47 17.24 -1.37
CA GLY A 142 -7.32 18.13 -1.60
C GLY A 142 -5.95 17.45 -1.41
N ILE A 143 -5.87 16.12 -1.37
CA ILE A 143 -4.62 15.42 -1.02
C ILE A 143 -3.47 15.70 -1.99
N LEU A 144 -3.77 15.90 -3.28
CA LEU A 144 -2.75 16.16 -4.32
C LEU A 144 -2.01 17.49 -4.12
N ASP A 145 -2.65 18.49 -3.51
CA ASP A 145 -2.02 19.77 -3.17
C ASP A 145 -0.95 19.61 -2.09
N LYS A 146 -1.01 18.52 -1.31
CA LYS A 146 -0.09 18.22 -0.21
C LYS A 146 0.87 17.10 -0.56
N ILE A 147 0.41 16.08 -1.29
CA ILE A 147 1.15 14.88 -1.67
C ILE A 147 0.98 14.66 -3.18
N PRO A 148 1.82 15.28 -4.02
CA PRO A 148 1.71 15.20 -5.48
C PRO A 148 1.90 13.80 -6.05
N THR A 149 2.57 12.92 -5.30
CA THR A 149 2.81 11.50 -5.68
C THR A 149 1.67 10.57 -5.29
N PHE A 150 0.60 11.08 -4.67
CA PHE A 150 -0.53 10.25 -4.22
C PHE A 150 -1.22 9.59 -5.42
N GLN A 151 -1.36 8.26 -5.35
CA GLN A 151 -1.91 7.44 -6.44
C GLN A 151 -3.00 6.48 -5.98
N GLY A 152 -3.26 6.35 -4.69
CA GLY A 152 -4.40 5.54 -4.26
C GLY A 152 -4.53 5.25 -2.79
N LEU A 153 -5.54 4.43 -2.52
CA LEU A 153 -6.02 4.07 -1.20
C LEU A 153 -6.18 2.56 -1.11
N LYS A 154 -5.55 1.95 -0.11
CA LYS A 154 -5.92 0.61 0.36
C LYS A 154 -6.87 0.77 1.54
N PHE A 155 -8.13 0.39 1.35
CA PHE A 155 -9.21 0.57 2.30
C PHE A 155 -9.59 -0.78 2.95
N SER A 156 -9.11 -1.00 4.17
CA SER A 156 -9.43 -2.17 5.00
C SER A 156 -10.34 -1.75 6.16
N ASP A 157 -11.56 -1.33 5.80
CA ASP A 157 -12.67 -1.08 6.71
C ASP A 157 -13.99 -1.50 6.05
N THR A 158 -15.03 -1.65 6.84
CA THR A 158 -16.38 -2.06 6.42
C THR A 158 -17.33 -0.88 6.20
N ASP A 159 -16.89 0.35 6.47
CA ASP A 159 -17.65 1.57 6.16
C ASP A 159 -17.65 1.84 4.64
N LEU A 160 -18.61 1.23 3.94
CA LEU A 160 -18.77 1.43 2.50
C LEU A 160 -19.28 2.82 2.12
N LEU A 161 -19.82 3.61 3.06
CA LEU A 161 -20.19 4.99 2.79
C LEU A 161 -18.91 5.83 2.62
N ASP A 162 -17.94 5.67 3.52
CA ASP A 162 -16.62 6.31 3.40
C ASP A 162 -15.89 5.86 2.10
N PHE A 163 -15.84 4.56 1.85
CA PHE A 163 -15.23 4.03 0.62
C PHE A 163 -15.94 4.52 -0.65
N GLY A 164 -17.27 4.53 -0.67
CA GLY A 164 -18.05 5.02 -1.80
C GLY A 164 -17.82 6.50 -2.08
N GLN A 165 -17.72 7.32 -1.02
CA GLN A 165 -17.40 8.75 -1.15
C GLN A 165 -15.98 8.98 -1.67
N CYS A 166 -15.01 8.17 -1.25
CA CYS A 166 -13.65 8.20 -1.80
C CYS A 166 -13.66 8.03 -3.32
N VAL A 167 -14.38 7.02 -3.83
CA VAL A 167 -14.48 6.75 -5.26
C VAL A 167 -15.22 7.87 -6.00
N ASP A 168 -16.36 8.32 -5.46
CA ASP A 168 -17.24 9.27 -6.15
C ASP A 168 -16.65 10.69 -6.24
N GLN A 169 -16.04 11.18 -5.16
CA GLN A 169 -15.46 12.52 -5.10
C GLN A 169 -14.14 12.64 -5.88
N ASN A 170 -13.46 11.52 -6.14
CA ASN A 170 -12.13 11.49 -6.75
C ASN A 170 -12.11 10.82 -8.14
N ARG A 171 -13.26 10.78 -8.83
CA ARG A 171 -13.39 10.16 -10.17
C ARG A 171 -12.44 10.75 -11.22
N GLN A 172 -12.02 12.00 -11.06
CA GLN A 172 -11.16 12.69 -12.02
C GLN A 172 -9.68 12.33 -11.83
N GLN A 173 -9.30 11.84 -10.64
CA GLN A 173 -7.92 11.76 -10.18
C GLN A 173 -7.20 10.44 -10.53
N GLN A 174 -7.80 9.53 -11.29
CA GLN A 174 -7.19 8.23 -11.69
C GLN A 174 -6.59 7.41 -10.53
N PHE A 175 -7.07 7.59 -9.31
CA PHE A 175 -6.59 6.87 -8.14
C PHE A 175 -6.97 5.39 -8.18
N ALA A 176 -6.10 4.55 -7.62
CA ALA A 176 -6.41 3.17 -7.32
C ALA A 176 -7.18 3.07 -5.98
N PHE A 177 -8.40 2.57 -6.03
CA PHE A 177 -9.20 2.25 -4.85
C PHE A 177 -9.18 0.74 -4.62
N LEU A 178 -8.34 0.29 -3.69
CA LEU A 178 -8.14 -1.11 -3.37
C LEU A 178 -8.90 -1.45 -2.10
N PHE A 179 -10.01 -2.18 -2.22
CA PHE A 179 -10.72 -2.70 -1.06
C PHE A 179 -9.96 -3.87 -0.45
N GLY A 180 -9.85 -3.91 0.88
CA GLY A 180 -8.98 -4.83 1.59
C GLY A 180 -9.68 -5.61 2.70
N VAL A 181 -10.97 -5.89 2.55
CA VAL A 181 -11.74 -6.83 3.37
C VAL A 181 -12.26 -7.94 2.45
N ASP A 182 -11.49 -9.03 2.37
CA ASP A 182 -11.64 -10.05 1.34
C ASP A 182 -12.98 -10.80 1.44
N GLU A 183 -13.55 -10.91 2.64
CA GLU A 183 -14.83 -11.60 2.87
C GLU A 183 -16.04 -10.86 2.29
N TYR A 184 -15.88 -9.60 1.88
CA TYR A 184 -16.93 -8.75 1.32
C TYR A 184 -16.69 -8.33 -0.15
N LEU A 185 -15.69 -8.93 -0.82
CA LEU A 185 -15.32 -8.66 -2.22
C LEU A 185 -16.09 -9.50 -3.25
#